data_AF-A0A3D4XSK3-F1
#
_entry.id   AF-A0A3D4XSK3-F1
#
_cell.length_a   1.000
_cell.length_b   1.000
_cell.length_c   1.000
_cell.angle_alpha   90.00
_cell.angle_beta   90.00
_cell.angle_gamma   90.00
#
_symmetry.space_group_name_H-M   'P 1'
#
loop_
_entity.id
_entity.type
_entity.pdbx_description
1 polymer ?
#
loop_
_entity_poly.entity_id
_entity_poly.type
_entity_poly.pdbx_seq_one_letter_code
_entity_poly.pdbx_strand_id
1 'polypeptide(L)' 'HESSLVVPIFPNTQTMTQLTEAVEIYMDSHDDIYAYLIAGHGLYTWGASVTETLYYLEALDFLFACELQA' A
#
# COMPACT_ATOMS: atom_id res chain seq x y z
N HIS A 1 18.89 -13.30 0.09
CA HIS A 1 18.44 -11.98 0.60
C HIS A 1 16.99 -12.16 1.00
N GLU A 2 16.69 -12.13 2.29
CA GLU A 2 15.32 -12.16 2.81
C GLU A 2 14.91 -10.72 3.10
N SER A 3 14.34 -10.06 2.11
CA SER A 3 13.66 -8.78 2.29
C SER A 3 12.16 -9.05 2.37
N SER A 4 11.48 -8.46 3.35
CA SER A 4 10.03 -8.53 3.50
C SER A 4 9.45 -7.13 3.33
N LEU A 5 8.32 -7.03 2.64
CA LEU A 5 7.56 -5.82 2.46
C LEU A 5 6.19 -6.02 3.10
N VAL A 6 5.82 -5.13 4.02
CA VAL A 6 4.49 -5.14 4.65
C VAL A 6 3.61 -4.12 3.94
N VAL A 7 2.47 -4.59 3.40
CA VAL A 7 1.43 -3.74 2.82
C VAL A 7 0.17 -3.85 3.68
N PRO A 8 -0.17 -2.83 4.48
CA PRO A 8 -1.39 -2.84 5.30
C PRO A 8 -2.66 -2.82 4.42
N ILE A 9 -3.69 -3.53 4.89
CA ILE A 9 -5.01 -3.55 4.26
C ILE A 9 -6.01 -2.86 5.18
N PHE A 10 -6.53 -1.72 4.74
CA PHE A 10 -7.56 -0.97 5.45
C PHE A 10 -8.96 -1.41 5.00
N PRO A 11 -9.97 -1.37 5.90
CA PRO A 11 -11.36 -1.59 5.52
C PRO A 11 -11.85 -0.56 4.51
N ASN A 12 -12.68 -0.98 3.56
CA ASN A 12 -13.39 -0.07 2.66
C ASN A 12 -14.59 0.59 3.38
N THR A 13 -14.26 1.54 4.25
CA THR A 13 -15.24 2.37 4.95
C THR A 13 -15.80 3.44 4.01
N GLN A 14 -17.09 3.72 4.13
CA GLN A 14 -17.75 4.84 3.44
C GLN A 14 -17.44 6.20 4.13
N THR A 15 -16.79 6.17 5.29
CA THR A 15 -16.42 7.36 6.05
C THR A 15 -14.95 7.69 5.82
N MET A 16 -14.68 8.59 4.86
CA MET A 16 -13.31 8.95 4.48
C MET A 16 -12.46 9.47 5.64
N THR A 17 -13.03 10.24 6.56
CA THR A 17 -12.29 10.73 7.74
C THR A 17 -11.69 9.60 8.57
N GLN A 18 -12.45 8.52 8.81
CA GLN A 18 -11.97 7.37 9.56
C GLN A 18 -10.84 6.63 8.82
N LEU A 19 -10.95 6.54 7.50
CA LEU A 19 -9.91 5.94 6.67
C LEU A 19 -8.62 6.77 6.74
N THR A 20 -8.73 8.08 6.55
CA THR A 20 -7.58 9.00 6.58
C THR A 20 -6.89 8.95 7.94
N GLU A 21 -7.64 9.06 9.04
CA GLU A 21 -7.09 8.97 10.40
C GLU A 21 -6.36 7.63 10.64
N ALA A 22 -6.94 6.51 10.19
CA ALA A 22 -6.32 5.20 10.34
C ALA A 22 -5.02 5.06 9.53
N VAL A 23 -4.99 5.60 8.31
CA VAL A 23 -3.80 5.62 7.45
C VAL A 23 -2.73 6.51 8.06
N GLU A 24 -3.07 7.72 8.51
CA GLU A 24 -2.13 8.66 9.15
C GLU A 24 -1.51 8.05 10.41
N ILE A 25 -2.32 7.49 11.31
CA ILE A 25 -1.82 6.80 12.52
C ILE A 25 -0.87 5.66 12.17
N TYR A 26 -1.19 4.88 11.14
CA TYR A 26 -0.33 3.78 10.72
C TYR A 26 0.98 4.29 10.11
N MET A 27 0.92 5.34 9.29
CA MET A 27 2.10 5.97 8.68
C MET A 27 3.02 6.64 9.70
N ASP A 28 2.47 7.28 10.72
CA ASP A 28 3.25 7.90 11.80
C ASP A 28 3.93 6.88 12.73
N SER A 29 3.48 5.62 12.71
CA SER A 29 3.99 4.56 13.58
C SER A 29 4.93 3.56 12.89
N HIS A 30 5.11 3.65 11.57
CA HIS A 30 6.01 2.76 10.81
C HIS A 30 6.79 3.53 9.76
N ASP A 31 8.13 3.42 9.82
CA ASP A 31 9.03 4.22 8.98
C ASP A 31 9.13 3.71 7.52
N ASP A 32 8.78 2.45 7.24
CA ASP A 32 9.01 1.77 5.96
C ASP A 32 7.69 1.35 5.26
N ILE A 33 6.81 2.32 5.00
CA ILE A 33 5.57 2.06 4.26
C ILE A 33 5.70 2.60 2.83
N TYR A 34 5.48 1.70 1.87
CA TYR A 34 5.59 2.01 0.44
C TYR A 34 4.24 1.92 -0.30
N ALA A 35 3.24 1.32 0.34
CA ALA A 35 1.89 1.19 -0.20
C ALA A 35 0.90 0.81 0.89
N TYR A 36 -0.39 0.99 0.61
CA TYR A 36 -1.48 0.36 1.35
C TYR A 36 -2.60 -0.07 0.41
N LEU A 37 -3.41 -1.03 0.85
CA LEU A 37 -4.60 -1.50 0.16
C LEU A 37 -5.84 -1.04 0.89
N ILE A 38 -6.90 -0.74 0.14
CA ILE A 38 -8.26 -0.63 0.67
C ILE A 38 -9.04 -1.85 0.19
N ALA A 39 -9.59 -2.63 1.13
CA ALA A 39 -10.21 -3.92 0.86
C ALA A 39 -11.37 -3.83 -0.14
N GLY A 40 -11.24 -4.46 -1.31
CA GLY A 40 -12.27 -4.40 -2.36
C GLY A 40 -12.36 -3.04 -3.08
N HIS A 41 -11.34 -2.19 -2.95
CA HIS A 41 -11.23 -0.93 -3.68
C HIS A 41 -9.96 -0.90 -4.53
N GLY A 42 -8.77 -1.01 -3.92
CA GLY A 42 -7.53 -1.01 -4.69
C GLY A 42 -6.28 -0.62 -3.91
N LEU A 43 -5.18 -0.56 -4.66
CA LEU A 43 -3.83 -0.24 -4.22
C LEU A 43 -3.57 1.26 -4.27
N TYR A 44 -2.89 1.77 -3.24
CA TYR A 44 -2.34 3.12 -3.18
C TYR A 44 -0.84 3.03 -2.93
N THR A 45 -0.06 3.77 -3.73
CA THR A 45 1.40 3.92 -3.59
C THR A 45 1.79 5.33 -4.05
N TRP A 46 3.01 5.75 -3.76
CA TRP A 46 3.50 7.10 -3.99
C TRP A 46 5.00 7.11 -4.30
N GLY A 47 5.43 8.09 -5.08
CA GLY A 47 6.81 8.37 -5.42
C GLY A 47 7.02 9.87 -5.58
N ALA A 48 8.27 10.30 -5.67
CA ALA A 48 8.67 11.69 -5.89
C ALA A 48 8.25 12.22 -7.29
N SER A 49 7.89 11.33 -8.21
CA SER A 49 7.35 11.69 -9.52
C SER A 49 6.32 10.67 -9.99
N VAL A 50 5.47 11.07 -10.95
CA VAL A 50 4.52 10.16 -11.59
C VAL A 50 5.22 8.94 -12.19
N THR A 51 6.37 9.13 -12.83
CA THR A 51 7.16 8.03 -13.41
C THR A 51 7.62 7.05 -12.35
N GLU A 52 8.12 7.54 -11.22
CA GLU A 52 8.54 6.68 -10.11
C GLU A 52 7.36 5.94 -9.48
N THR A 53 6.23 6.63 -9.25
CA THR A 53 5.01 5.99 -8.74
C THR A 53 4.55 4.84 -9.64
N LEU A 54 4.67 4.98 -10.97
CA LEU A 54 4.33 3.92 -11.92
C LEU A 54 5.26 2.71 -11.79
N TYR A 55 6.56 2.92 -11.58
CA TYR A 55 7.50 1.82 -11.34
C TYR A 55 7.18 1.07 -10.03
N TYR A 56 6.83 1.80 -8.97
CA TYR A 56 6.41 1.18 -7.72
C TYR A 56 5.10 0.40 -7.89
N LEU A 57 4.16 0.93 -8.66
CA LEU A 57 2.92 0.24 -8.99
C LEU A 57 3.20 -1.10 -9.71
N GLU A 58 4.04 -1.09 -10.75
CA GLU A 58 4.41 -2.30 -11.49
C GLU A 58 5.14 -3.32 -10.60
N ALA A 59 6.06 -2.86 -9.74
CA ALA A 59 6.79 -3.73 -8.82
C ALA A 59 5.85 -4.38 -7.80
N LEU A 60 4.93 -3.61 -7.22
CA LEU A 60 3.94 -4.11 -6.25
C LEU A 60 2.97 -5.11 -6.92
N ASP A 61 2.51 -4.83 -8.13
CA ASP A 61 1.63 -5.74 -8.88
C ASP A 61 2.30 -7.10 -9.12
N PHE A 62 3.59 -7.10 -9.50
CA PHE A 62 4.35 -8.34 -9.63
C PHE A 62 4.47 -9.10 -8.29
N LEU A 63 4.80 -8.41 -7.20
CA LEU A 63 4.92 -9.03 -5.88
C LEU A 63 3.59 -9.64 -5.41
N PHE A 64 2.47 -8.95 -5.64
CA PHE A 64 1.14 -9.49 -5.32
C PHE A 64 0.78 -10.70 -6.19
N ALA A 65 1.14 -10.67 -7.48
CA ALA A 65 0.94 -11.82 -8.35
C ALA A 65 1.73 -13.04 -7.87
N CYS A 66 2.95 -12.85 -7.34
CA CYS A 66 3.72 -13.92 -6.71
C CYS A 66 3.06 -14.44 -5.43
N GLU A 67 2.63 -13.56 -4.53
CA GLU A 67 2.00 -13.94 -3.24
C GLU A 67 0.68 -14.68 -3.46
N LEU A 68 -0.13 -14.28 -4.45
CA LEU A 68 -1.39 -14.94 -4.76
C LEU A 68 -1.23 -16.33 -5.43
N GLN A 69 -0.02 -16.63 -5.94
CA GLN A 69 0.30 -17.92 -6.56
C GLN A 69 1.01 -18.89 -5.63
N ALA A 70 1.47 -18.42 -4.46
CA ALA A 70 2.18 -19.21 -3.45
C ALA A 70 1.23 -20.11 -2.64
#